data_AF-A0AAE0TEF4-F1
#
_entry.id   AF-A0AAE0TEF4-F1
#
_cell.length_a   1.000
_cell.length_b   1.000
_cell.length_c   1.000
_cell.angle_alpha   90.00
_cell.angle_beta   90.00
_cell.angle_gamma   90.00
#
_symmetry.space_group_name_H-M   'P 1'
#
loop_
_entity.id
_entity.type
_entity.pdbx_description
1 polymer ?
#
loop_
_entity_poly.entity_id
_entity_poly.type
_entity_poly.pdbx_seq_one_letter_code
_entity_poly.pdbx_strand_id
1 'polypeptide(L)'
;MALNRFQVFGKDFSWTVNKPTKSTYKISCLIWTLAFVAAMLPFMGWGSYVFESDGLSCTFDFFTRTAPIRSYIIFMAVTLYISPVVLITTCYIFITVKVYIFEKKHFKPGGLVRFKGKKILYFEKSVARITVITIGIFLLSWTPYCFVALIGQFGDASLITPLVSILPGFFAKSSTAFNAVIYVCLHSKLRKTRNHTNNSIELIGIPVLLNTIHQNQYPPIGEQASEIWSHHSKL
;
A
#
# COMPACT_ATOMS: atom_id res chain seq x y z
N MET A 1 10.95 5.52 -4.18
CA MET A 1 10.16 5.45 -5.45
C MET A 1 10.11 6.80 -6.17
N ALA A 2 9.55 7.85 -5.57
CA ALA A 2 9.39 9.16 -6.22
C ALA A 2 10.74 9.81 -6.64
N LEU A 3 11.75 9.80 -5.76
CA LEU A 3 13.07 10.36 -6.05
C LEU A 3 13.83 9.62 -7.16
N ASN A 4 13.79 8.29 -7.18
CA ASN A 4 14.37 7.49 -8.26
C ASN A 4 13.73 7.84 -9.61
N ARG A 5 12.43 8.17 -9.62
CA ARG A 5 11.73 8.64 -10.82
C ARG A 5 12.15 10.06 -11.19
N PHE A 6 12.18 10.99 -10.22
CA PHE A 6 12.59 12.38 -10.45
C PHE A 6 14.03 12.51 -11.00
N GLN A 7 14.99 11.77 -10.45
CA GLN A 7 16.37 11.75 -10.93
C GLN A 7 16.50 11.24 -12.37
N VAL A 8 15.62 10.33 -12.78
CA VAL A 8 15.54 9.84 -14.17
C VAL A 8 14.90 10.89 -15.08
N PHE A 9 13.93 11.67 -14.61
CA PHE A 9 13.33 12.77 -15.40
C PHE A 9 14.26 13.98 -15.60
N GLY A 10 15.28 14.14 -14.74
CA GLY A 10 16.26 15.23 -14.84
C GLY A 10 17.43 14.98 -15.81
N LYS A 11 17.72 13.71 -16.15
CA LYS A 11 18.82 13.32 -17.03
C LYS A 11 18.29 12.49 -18.20
N ASP A 12 17.93 13.19 -19.27
CA ASP A 12 17.38 12.67 -20.51
C ASP A 12 16.13 11.80 -20.39
N PHE A 13 15.21 12.02 -21.30
CA PHE A 13 13.93 11.34 -21.33
C PHE A 13 14.09 9.90 -21.87
N SER A 14 14.78 9.06 -21.11
CA SER A 14 15.06 7.67 -21.44
C SER A 14 14.11 6.75 -20.68
N TRP A 15 13.23 6.08 -21.44
CA TRP A 15 12.11 5.26 -20.98
C TRP A 15 12.47 3.84 -20.52
N THR A 16 13.69 3.63 -20.05
CA THR A 16 14.10 2.33 -19.50
C THR A 16 13.73 2.26 -18.03
N VAL A 17 13.12 1.15 -17.60
CA VAL A 17 12.99 0.80 -16.17
C VAL A 17 14.40 0.64 -15.64
N ASN A 18 15.00 1.73 -15.19
CA ASN A 18 16.37 1.74 -14.76
C ASN A 18 16.46 1.00 -13.43
N LYS A 19 17.46 0.11 -13.34
CA LYS A 19 17.82 -0.54 -12.09
C LYS A 19 17.99 0.52 -11.00
N PRO A 20 17.67 0.22 -9.72
CA PRO A 20 17.92 1.14 -8.63
C PRO A 20 19.37 1.64 -8.70
N THR A 21 19.53 2.96 -8.79
CA THR A 21 20.84 3.60 -8.89
C THR A 21 21.53 3.56 -7.53
N LYS A 22 22.85 3.81 -7.49
CA LYS A 22 23.60 4.01 -6.24
C LYS A 22 22.94 5.09 -5.36
N SER A 23 22.37 6.13 -5.97
CA SER A 23 21.62 7.18 -5.26
C SER A 23 20.35 6.65 -4.59
N THR A 24 19.63 5.74 -5.24
CA THR A 24 18.42 5.13 -4.67
C THR A 24 18.73 4.29 -3.43
N TYR A 25 19.82 3.53 -3.44
CA TYR A 25 20.26 2.79 -2.25
C TYR A 25 20.67 3.73 -1.12
N LYS A 26 21.44 4.79 -1.41
CA LYS A 26 21.83 5.80 -0.41
C LYS A 26 20.61 6.46 0.24
N ILE A 27 19.62 6.87 -0.55
CA ILE A 27 18.38 7.48 -0.04
C ILE A 27 17.61 6.48 0.83
N SER A 28 17.49 5.22 0.41
CA SER A 28 16.84 4.19 1.22
C SER A 28 17.55 3.99 2.56
N CYS A 29 18.88 3.87 2.55
CA CYS A 29 19.66 3.77 3.79
C CYS A 29 19.43 4.97 4.71
N LEU A 30 19.43 6.19 4.17
CA LEU A 30 19.15 7.40 4.94
C LEU A 30 17.76 7.38 5.59
N ILE A 31 16.73 6.96 4.84
CA ILE A 31 15.35 6.86 5.36
C ILE A 31 15.28 5.83 6.50
N TRP A 32 15.93 4.66 6.34
CA TRP A 32 15.96 3.63 7.38
C TRP A 32 16.69 4.11 8.64
N THR A 33 17.85 4.76 8.47
CA THR A 33 18.58 5.33 9.60
C THR A 33 17.77 6.41 10.31
N LEU A 34 17.12 7.31 9.56
CA LEU A 34 16.26 8.35 10.14
C LEU A 34 15.08 7.75 10.91
N ALA A 35 14.41 6.74 10.36
CA ALA A 35 13.30 6.06 11.03
C ALA A 35 13.76 5.35 12.31
N PHE A 36 14.90 4.68 12.27
CA PHE A 36 15.49 4.02 13.45
C PHE A 36 15.83 5.03 14.54
N VAL A 37 16.53 6.11 14.19
CA VAL A 37 16.88 7.18 15.15
C VAL A 37 15.60 7.77 15.74
N ALA A 38 14.62 8.14 14.92
CA ALA A 38 13.37 8.72 15.39
C ALA A 38 12.63 7.79 16.39
N ALA A 39 12.60 6.49 16.13
CA ALA A 39 11.99 5.51 17.04
C ALA A 39 12.78 5.30 18.34
N MET A 40 14.09 5.57 18.34
CA MET A 40 14.94 5.40 19.51
C MET A 40 14.98 6.63 20.43
N LEU A 41 14.67 7.82 19.91
CA LEU A 41 14.71 9.08 20.67
C LEU A 41 13.89 9.07 21.97
N PRO A 42 12.67 8.48 22.03
CA PRO A 42 11.93 8.37 23.29
C PRO A 42 12.66 7.58 24.38
N PHE A 43 13.42 6.54 24.02
CA PHE A 43 14.22 5.78 24.98
C PHE A 43 15.40 6.58 25.53
N MET A 44 15.84 7.61 24.80
CA MET A 44 16.90 8.54 25.22
C MET A 44 16.34 9.74 25.99
N GLY A 45 15.03 9.76 26.30
CA GLY A 45 14.36 10.84 27.04
C GLY A 45 13.85 11.99 26.17
N TRP A 46 14.03 11.92 24.84
CA TRP A 46 13.45 12.91 23.92
C TRP A 46 12.12 12.39 23.35
N GLY A 47 11.07 12.50 24.16
CA GLY A 47 9.78 11.85 23.94
C GLY A 47 9.52 10.76 24.97
N SER A 48 8.36 10.11 24.88
CA SER A 48 8.02 8.95 25.71
C SER A 48 7.05 8.04 24.95
N TYR A 49 7.02 6.76 25.29
CA TYR A 49 5.98 5.82 24.85
C TYR A 49 5.00 5.58 25.99
N VAL A 50 3.72 5.64 25.69
CA VAL A 50 2.61 5.43 26.63
C VAL A 50 1.60 4.46 26.02
N PHE A 51 0.78 3.84 26.87
CA PHE A 51 -0.36 3.08 26.38
C PHE A 51 -1.38 4.01 25.72
N GLU A 52 -1.92 3.56 24.58
CA GLU A 52 -3.05 4.20 23.93
C GLU A 52 -4.32 3.97 24.78
N SER A 53 -5.35 4.78 24.57
CA SER A 53 -6.58 4.74 25.38
C SER A 53 -7.38 3.43 25.27
N ASP A 54 -7.03 2.53 24.34
CA ASP A 54 -7.57 1.17 24.26
C ASP A 54 -6.92 0.19 25.24
N GLY A 55 -5.75 0.52 25.79
CA GLY A 55 -4.95 -0.36 26.63
C GLY A 55 -4.34 -1.57 25.91
N LEU A 56 -4.47 -1.65 24.58
CA LEU A 56 -4.02 -2.79 23.77
C LEU A 56 -2.80 -2.46 22.92
N SER A 57 -2.52 -1.17 22.72
CA SER A 57 -1.37 -0.73 21.93
C SER A 57 -0.59 0.39 22.61
N CYS A 58 0.67 0.54 22.22
CA CYS A 58 1.53 1.64 22.67
C CYS A 58 1.64 2.69 21.56
N THR A 59 1.76 3.95 21.97
CA THR A 59 2.00 5.07 21.07
C THR A 59 2.93 6.09 21.73
N PHE A 60 3.38 7.08 20.96
CA PHE A 60 4.15 8.19 21.51
C PHE A 60 3.26 9.06 22.40
N ASP A 61 3.82 9.60 23.47
CA ASP A 61 3.09 10.47 24.39
C ASP A 61 2.76 11.81 23.72
N PHE A 62 1.47 12.06 23.50
CA PHE A 62 0.94 13.34 23.04
C PHE A 62 -0.01 13.99 24.06
N PHE A 63 0.00 13.51 25.30
CA PHE A 63 -0.80 14.05 26.41
C PHE A 63 0.05 14.93 27.32
N THR A 64 1.29 14.51 27.60
CA THR A 64 2.18 15.20 28.54
C THR A 64 2.85 16.42 27.89
N ARG A 65 2.62 17.60 28.49
CA ARG A 65 3.06 18.90 27.94
C ARG A 65 4.44 19.35 28.41
N THR A 66 5.43 18.46 28.42
CA THR A 66 6.82 18.83 28.71
C THR A 66 7.56 19.24 27.43
N ALA A 67 8.63 20.04 27.56
CA ALA A 67 9.41 20.51 26.43
C ALA A 67 10.02 19.37 25.58
N PRO A 68 10.60 18.29 26.17
CA PRO A 68 11.12 17.16 25.39
C PRO A 68 10.04 16.45 24.57
N ILE A 69 8.87 16.20 25.16
CA ILE A 69 7.75 15.53 24.47
C ILE A 69 7.19 16.43 23.38
N ARG A 70 6.94 17.72 23.67
CA ARG A 70 6.41 18.67 22.69
C ARG A 70 7.31 18.82 21.47
N SER A 71 8.60 18.99 21.68
CA SER A 71 9.57 19.13 20.60
C SER A 71 9.70 17.83 19.79
N TYR A 72 9.60 16.66 20.44
CA TYR A 72 9.55 15.37 19.74
C TYR A 72 8.30 15.23 18.85
N ILE A 73 7.11 15.64 19.32
CA ILE A 73 5.88 15.65 18.50
C ILE A 73 6.04 16.54 17.27
N ILE A 74 6.60 17.74 17.42
CA ILE A 74 6.88 18.64 16.30
C ILE A 74 7.87 17.99 15.32
N PHE A 75 8.95 17.41 15.84
CA PHE A 75 9.94 16.71 15.03
C PHE A 75 9.31 15.58 14.21
N MET A 76 8.48 14.74 14.82
CA MET A 76 7.76 13.64 14.15
C MET A 76 6.81 14.19 13.08
N ALA A 77 6.01 15.20 13.40
CA ALA A 77 5.06 15.81 12.46
C ALA A 77 5.77 16.42 11.25
N VAL A 78 6.85 17.17 11.46
CA VAL A 78 7.59 17.82 10.36
C VAL A 78 8.37 16.80 9.55
N THR A 79 9.14 15.95 10.23
CA THR A 79 10.13 15.09 9.57
C THR A 79 9.50 13.85 8.96
N LEU A 80 8.56 13.20 9.65
CA LEU A 80 7.99 11.93 9.21
C LEU A 80 6.64 12.06 8.50
N TYR A 81 5.98 13.23 8.57
CA TYR A 81 4.69 13.45 7.92
C TYR A 81 4.71 14.60 6.91
N ILE A 82 5.03 15.84 7.30
CA ILE A 82 5.00 17.00 6.38
C ILE A 82 6.08 16.87 5.30
N SER A 83 7.33 16.59 5.66
CA SER A 83 8.43 16.55 4.69
C SER A 83 8.25 15.46 3.62
N PRO A 84 7.81 14.22 3.95
CA PRO A 84 7.51 13.22 2.93
C PRO A 84 6.32 13.63 2.04
N VAL A 85 5.27 14.23 2.62
CA VAL A 85 4.10 14.69 1.86
C VAL A 85 4.48 15.77 0.85
N VAL A 86 5.25 16.79 1.27
CA VAL A 86 5.73 17.85 0.38
C VAL A 86 6.64 17.29 -0.71
N LEU A 87 7.60 16.44 -0.35
CA LEU A 87 8.54 15.83 -1.29
C LEU A 87 7.79 14.99 -2.35
N ILE A 88 6.85 14.15 -1.92
CA ILE A 88 6.13 13.28 -2.83
C ILE A 88 5.20 14.12 -3.73
N THR A 89 4.46 15.08 -3.16
CA THR A 89 3.54 15.94 -3.91
C THR A 89 4.28 16.74 -4.99
N THR A 90 5.38 17.40 -4.63
CA THR A 90 6.21 18.15 -5.59
C THR A 90 6.74 17.25 -6.69
N CYS A 91 7.32 16.09 -6.35
CA CYS A 91 7.78 15.11 -7.34
C CYS A 91 6.68 14.74 -8.34
N TYR A 92 5.45 14.47 -7.88
CA TYR A 92 4.36 14.06 -8.76
C TYR A 92 3.77 15.19 -9.59
N ILE A 93 3.74 16.42 -9.09
CA ILE A 93 3.40 17.60 -9.89
C ILE A 93 4.38 17.71 -11.07
N PHE A 94 5.70 17.61 -10.82
CA PHE A 94 6.70 17.64 -11.88
C PHE A 94 6.54 16.51 -12.89
N ILE A 95 6.28 15.27 -12.42
CA ILE A 95 6.05 14.12 -13.31
C ILE A 95 4.84 14.37 -14.20
N THR A 96 3.73 14.84 -13.64
CA THR A 96 2.48 15.07 -14.38
C THR A 96 2.64 16.15 -15.44
N VAL A 97 3.30 17.26 -15.10
CA VAL A 97 3.62 18.34 -16.05
C VAL A 97 4.51 17.82 -17.18
N LYS A 98 5.53 17.02 -16.87
CA LYS A 98 6.42 16.43 -17.89
C LYS A 98 5.67 15.47 -18.82
N VAL A 99 4.79 14.64 -18.26
CA VAL A 99 3.93 13.72 -19.04
C VAL A 99 3.00 14.50 -19.96
N TYR A 100 2.39 15.59 -19.48
CA TYR A 100 1.52 16.45 -20.27
C TYR A 100 2.26 17.14 -21.43
N ILE A 101 3.43 17.72 -21.15
CA ILE A 101 4.27 18.36 -22.18
C ILE A 101 4.72 17.32 -23.23
N PHE A 102 5.12 16.14 -22.79
CA PHE A 102 5.51 15.05 -23.67
C PHE A 102 4.37 14.61 -24.58
N GLU A 103 3.17 14.43 -24.00
CA GLU A 103 1.97 14.06 -24.74
C GLU A 103 1.68 15.07 -25.86
N LYS A 104 1.68 16.37 -25.53
CA LYS A 104 1.47 17.45 -26.51
C LYS A 104 2.54 17.50 -27.60
N LYS A 105 3.80 17.18 -27.28
CA LYS A 105 4.91 17.21 -28.25
C LYS A 105 4.92 16.02 -29.20
N HIS A 106 4.45 14.85 -28.78
CA HIS A 106 4.60 13.61 -29.56
C HIS A 106 3.28 13.02 -30.05
N PHE A 107 2.14 13.46 -29.53
CA PHE A 107 0.81 12.97 -29.92
C PHE A 107 -0.01 14.08 -30.62
N LYS A 108 0.57 14.68 -31.66
CA LYS A 108 -0.18 15.57 -32.55
C LYS A 108 -1.22 14.76 -33.36
N PRO A 109 -2.43 15.29 -33.60
CA PRO A 109 -3.37 14.68 -34.54
C PRO A 109 -2.68 14.51 -35.90
N GLY A 110 -2.62 13.28 -36.42
CA GLY A 110 -2.00 12.95 -37.71
C GLY A 110 -0.53 12.51 -37.68
N GLY A 111 0.15 12.49 -36.52
CA GLY A 111 1.51 11.97 -36.40
C GLY A 111 1.59 10.43 -36.33
N LEU A 112 2.54 9.82 -37.05
CA LEU A 112 2.87 8.39 -36.97
C LEU A 112 3.56 8.06 -35.63
N VAL A 113 2.76 7.98 -34.55
CA VAL A 113 3.29 7.66 -33.23
C VAL A 113 3.48 6.15 -33.09
N ARG A 114 4.72 5.72 -32.88
CA ARG A 114 5.10 4.32 -32.67
C ARG A 114 4.27 3.71 -31.52
N PHE A 115 3.60 2.57 -31.77
CA PHE A 115 2.77 1.84 -30.79
C PHE A 115 3.47 1.58 -29.43
N LYS A 116 4.80 1.41 -29.44
CA LYS A 116 5.62 1.30 -28.22
C LYS A 116 5.53 2.56 -27.33
N GLY A 117 5.53 3.76 -27.91
CA GLY A 117 5.43 5.02 -27.16
C GLY A 117 4.07 5.21 -26.47
N LYS A 118 2.97 4.81 -27.14
CA LYS A 118 1.62 4.78 -26.53
C LYS A 118 1.58 3.89 -25.29
N LYS A 119 2.03 2.63 -25.39
CA LYS A 119 2.02 1.69 -24.26
C LYS A 119 2.80 2.20 -23.05
N ILE A 120 3.96 2.82 -23.27
CA ILE A 120 4.80 3.37 -22.20
C ILE A 120 4.12 4.56 -21.52
N LEU A 121 3.53 5.48 -22.31
CA LEU A 121 2.78 6.63 -21.77
C LEU A 121 1.60 6.17 -20.88
N TYR A 122 0.81 5.20 -21.34
CA TYR A 122 -0.29 4.64 -20.54
C TYR A 122 0.21 3.96 -19.26
N PHE A 123 1.34 3.27 -19.31
CA PHE A 123 1.95 2.68 -18.13
C PHE A 123 2.34 3.75 -17.10
N GLU A 124 3.03 4.82 -17.52
CA GLU A 124 3.40 5.89 -16.59
C GLU A 124 2.19 6.64 -16.02
N LYS A 125 1.17 6.93 -16.85
CA LYS A 125 -0.10 7.49 -16.37
C LYS A 125 -0.75 6.57 -15.33
N SER A 126 -0.72 5.26 -15.55
CA SER A 126 -1.26 4.29 -14.59
C SER A 126 -0.46 4.27 -13.28
N VAL A 127 0.88 4.33 -13.33
CA VAL A 127 1.71 4.35 -12.11
C VAL A 127 1.54 5.67 -11.35
N ALA A 128 1.46 6.80 -12.04
CA ALA A 128 1.18 8.09 -11.44
C ALA A 128 -0.18 8.06 -10.71
N ARG A 129 -1.23 7.57 -11.38
CA ARG A 129 -2.56 7.40 -10.77
C ARG A 129 -2.53 6.52 -9.53
N ILE A 130 -1.86 5.36 -9.59
CA ILE A 130 -1.73 4.45 -8.44
C ILE A 130 -1.06 5.18 -7.29
N THR A 131 0.01 5.92 -7.55
CA THR A 131 0.74 6.58 -6.47
C THR A 131 -0.05 7.73 -5.86
N VAL A 132 -0.79 8.51 -6.65
CA VAL A 132 -1.72 9.53 -6.12
C VAL A 132 -2.76 8.89 -5.20
N ILE A 133 -3.33 7.75 -5.59
CA ILE A 133 -4.27 6.99 -4.74
C ILE A 133 -3.59 6.54 -3.44
N THR A 134 -2.37 5.99 -3.51
CA THR A 134 -1.60 5.57 -2.35
C THR A 134 -1.33 6.74 -1.39
N ILE A 135 -0.94 7.91 -1.92
CA ILE A 135 -0.71 9.12 -1.11
C ILE A 135 -2.01 9.59 -0.46
N GLY A 136 -3.11 9.62 -1.23
CA GLY A 136 -4.42 10.03 -0.72
C GLY A 136 -4.85 9.15 0.44
N ILE A 137 -4.69 7.83 0.34
CA ILE A 137 -5.01 6.90 1.42
C ILE A 137 -4.07 7.10 2.62
N PHE A 138 -2.77 7.26 2.39
CA PHE A 138 -1.82 7.56 3.47
C PHE A 138 -2.23 8.83 4.24
N LEU A 139 -2.56 9.90 3.53
CA LEU A 139 -3.04 11.15 4.14
C LEU A 139 -4.34 10.90 4.90
N LEU A 140 -5.35 10.30 4.29
CA LEU A 140 -6.63 10.03 4.95
C LEU A 140 -6.48 9.18 6.22
N SER A 141 -5.56 8.21 6.22
CA SER A 141 -5.30 7.36 7.39
C SER A 141 -4.55 8.08 8.51
N TRP A 142 -3.51 8.85 8.19
CA TRP A 142 -2.63 9.44 9.20
C TRP A 142 -3.04 10.83 9.68
N THR A 143 -3.70 11.61 8.81
CA THR A 143 -4.08 13.00 9.12
C THR A 143 -4.94 13.11 10.37
N PRO A 144 -6.02 12.30 10.55
CA PRO A 144 -6.84 12.38 11.76
C PRO A 144 -6.01 12.11 13.02
N TYR A 145 -5.08 11.16 12.98
CA TYR A 145 -4.24 10.82 14.12
C TYR A 145 -3.21 11.91 14.44
N CYS A 146 -2.61 12.51 13.40
CA CYS A 146 -1.73 13.68 13.56
C CYS A 146 -2.48 14.85 14.21
N PHE A 147 -3.73 15.11 13.82
CA PHE A 147 -4.54 16.16 14.45
C PHE A 147 -4.82 15.87 15.92
N VAL A 148 -5.18 14.64 16.29
CA VAL A 148 -5.37 14.25 17.68
C VAL A 148 -4.10 14.50 18.50
N ALA A 149 -2.94 14.09 18.01
CA ALA A 149 -1.66 14.32 18.68
C ALA A 149 -1.34 15.82 18.84
N LEU A 150 -1.62 16.64 17.82
CA LEU A 150 -1.42 18.09 17.89
C LEU A 150 -2.40 18.76 18.85
N ILE A 151 -3.67 18.34 18.88
CA ILE A 151 -4.67 18.84 19.84
C ILE A 151 -4.24 18.48 21.27
N GLY A 152 -3.72 17.26 21.50
CA GLY A 152 -3.24 16.84 22.81
C GLY A 152 -2.11 17.74 23.31
N GLN A 153 -1.18 18.08 22.42
CA GLN A 153 0.01 18.82 22.78
C GLN A 153 -0.14 20.34 22.81
N PHE A 154 -1.00 20.91 21.96
CA PHE A 154 -1.14 22.35 21.75
C PHE A 154 -2.56 22.88 21.94
N GLY A 155 -3.58 22.02 21.89
CA GLY A 155 -4.99 22.40 21.95
C GLY A 155 -5.62 22.12 23.32
N ASP A 156 -6.91 21.77 23.31
CA ASP A 156 -7.64 21.32 24.50
C ASP A 156 -7.64 19.80 24.58
N ALA A 157 -6.98 19.24 25.60
CA ALA A 157 -6.90 17.80 25.81
C ALA A 157 -8.23 17.17 26.22
N SER A 158 -9.20 17.97 26.74
CA SER A 158 -10.52 17.48 27.11
C SER A 158 -11.34 16.97 25.90
N LEU A 159 -10.98 17.40 24.70
CA LEU A 159 -11.57 16.95 23.44
C LEU A 159 -11.13 15.53 23.04
N ILE A 160 -10.04 15.02 23.62
CA ILE A 160 -9.50 13.68 23.30
C ILE A 160 -10.20 12.64 24.17
N THR A 161 -11.40 12.27 23.73
CA THR A 161 -12.09 11.08 24.26
C THR A 161 -11.43 9.80 23.74
N PRO A 162 -11.58 8.65 24.44
CA PRO A 162 -11.01 7.39 23.98
C PRO A 162 -11.37 7.05 22.53
N LEU A 163 -12.62 7.29 22.12
CA LEU A 163 -13.07 7.03 20.75
C LEU A 163 -12.32 7.89 19.72
N VAL A 164 -12.09 9.17 20.04
CA VAL A 164 -11.38 10.14 19.19
C VAL A 164 -9.89 9.80 19.06
N SER A 165 -9.30 9.08 20.02
CA SER A 165 -7.93 8.56 19.90
C SER A 165 -7.86 7.22 19.16
N ILE A 166 -8.73 6.27 19.52
CA ILE A 166 -8.68 4.88 19.04
C ILE A 166 -9.00 4.79 17.55
N LEU A 167 -10.07 5.43 17.08
CA LEU A 167 -10.50 5.31 15.67
C LEU A 167 -9.41 5.82 14.71
N PRO A 168 -8.91 7.07 14.84
CA PRO A 168 -7.76 7.53 14.06
C PRO A 168 -6.51 6.66 14.22
N GLY A 169 -6.20 6.20 15.44
CA GLY A 169 -5.06 5.33 15.70
C GLY A 169 -5.14 4.01 14.92
N PHE A 170 -6.33 3.41 14.85
CA PHE A 170 -6.59 2.19 14.09
C PHE A 170 -6.44 2.41 12.58
N PHE A 171 -7.02 3.49 12.04
CA PHE A 171 -6.89 3.82 10.62
C PHE A 171 -5.44 4.10 10.22
N ALA A 172 -4.68 4.81 11.06
CA ALA A 172 -3.27 5.08 10.85
C ALA A 172 -2.46 3.78 10.78
N LYS A 173 -2.65 2.86 11.74
CA LYS A 173 -1.97 1.56 11.79
C LYS A 173 -2.32 0.67 10.59
N SER A 174 -3.58 0.70 10.15
CA SER A 174 -4.09 -0.07 9.00
C SER A 174 -3.59 0.43 7.63
N SER A 175 -3.01 1.62 7.55
CA SER A 175 -2.51 2.21 6.29
C SER A 175 -1.48 1.34 5.56
N THR A 176 -0.71 0.54 6.30
CA THR A 176 0.28 -0.40 5.76
C THR A 176 -0.38 -1.51 4.93
N ALA A 177 -1.56 -1.99 5.36
CA ALA A 177 -2.33 -3.00 4.63
C ALA A 177 -2.92 -2.42 3.34
N PHE A 178 -3.41 -1.18 3.36
CA PHE A 178 -3.93 -0.53 2.15
C PHE A 178 -2.88 -0.42 1.05
N ASN A 179 -1.61 -0.17 1.40
CA ASN A 179 -0.52 -0.16 0.42
C ASN A 179 -0.43 -1.51 -0.33
N ALA A 180 -0.43 -2.63 0.40
CA ALA A 180 -0.36 -3.96 -0.21
C ALA A 180 -1.57 -4.23 -1.13
N VAL A 181 -2.79 -3.93 -0.68
CA VAL A 181 -4.01 -4.10 -1.47
C VAL A 181 -3.96 -3.27 -2.75
N ILE A 182 -3.54 -2.00 -2.67
CA ILE A 182 -3.42 -1.12 -3.83
C ILE A 182 -2.43 -1.69 -4.84
N TYR A 183 -1.24 -2.13 -4.39
CA TYR A 183 -0.23 -2.68 -5.29
C TYR A 183 -0.71 -3.97 -5.96
N VAL A 184 -1.37 -4.88 -5.23
CA VAL A 184 -1.89 -6.14 -5.78
C VAL A 184 -3.02 -5.90 -6.79
N CYS A 185 -3.99 -5.04 -6.44
CA CYS A 185 -5.20 -4.85 -7.26
C CYS A 185 -4.97 -3.92 -8.46
N LEU A 186 -4.16 -2.87 -8.30
CA LEU A 186 -4.09 -1.77 -9.27
C LEU A 186 -2.81 -1.80 -10.12
N HIS A 187 -1.74 -2.46 -9.70
CA HIS A 187 -0.50 -2.48 -10.49
C HIS A 187 -0.69 -3.31 -11.77
N SER A 188 -0.65 -2.64 -12.92
CA SER A 188 -1.02 -3.20 -14.23
C SER A 188 -0.22 -4.44 -14.65
N LYS A 189 1.02 -4.58 -14.17
CA LYS A 189 1.84 -5.78 -14.42
C LYS A 189 1.35 -6.98 -13.60
N LEU A 190 1.06 -6.75 -12.32
CA LEU A 190 0.53 -7.79 -11.43
C LEU A 190 -0.90 -8.16 -11.79
N ARG A 191 -1.72 -7.20 -12.23
CA ARG A 191 -3.07 -7.48 -12.72
C ARG A 191 -3.06 -8.36 -13.97
N LYS A 192 -2.10 -8.17 -14.88
CA LYS A 192 -1.96 -9.02 -16.07
C LYS A 192 -1.48 -10.41 -15.71
N THR A 193 -0.47 -10.53 -14.84
CA THR A 193 -0.01 -11.83 -14.34
C THR A 193 -1.12 -12.54 -13.57
N ARG A 194 -1.81 -11.86 -12.65
CA ARG A 194 -2.97 -12.38 -11.91
C ARG A 194 -4.11 -12.80 -12.83
N ASN A 195 -4.46 -12.01 -13.84
CA ASN A 195 -5.50 -12.40 -14.79
C ASN A 195 -5.04 -13.58 -15.67
N HIS A 196 -3.75 -13.67 -16.01
CA HIS A 196 -3.21 -14.83 -16.72
C HIS A 196 -3.24 -16.08 -15.84
N THR A 197 -2.88 -15.97 -14.56
CA THR A 197 -2.93 -17.04 -13.57
C THR A 197 -4.36 -17.44 -13.23
N ASN A 198 -5.30 -16.50 -13.05
CA ASN A 198 -6.72 -16.78 -12.87
C ASN A 198 -7.32 -17.45 -14.11
N ASN A 199 -6.99 -17.00 -15.32
CA ASN A 199 -7.43 -17.67 -16.54
C ASN A 199 -6.80 -19.06 -16.66
N SER A 200 -5.54 -19.26 -16.25
CA SER A 200 -4.91 -20.58 -16.18
C SER A 200 -5.55 -21.48 -15.12
N ILE A 201 -5.98 -20.93 -13.98
CA ILE A 201 -6.70 -21.66 -12.93
C ILE A 201 -8.14 -21.98 -13.38
N GLU A 202 -8.82 -21.12 -14.13
CA GLU A 202 -10.12 -21.43 -14.74
C GLU A 202 -10.00 -22.48 -15.86
N LEU A 203 -8.91 -22.45 -16.65
CA LEU A 203 -8.58 -23.48 -17.64
C LEU A 203 -8.26 -24.84 -17.00
N ILE A 204 -7.74 -24.87 -15.77
CA ILE A 204 -7.46 -26.10 -15.02
C ILE A 204 -8.68 -26.52 -14.17
N GLY A 205 -9.51 -25.57 -13.72
CA GLY A 205 -10.57 -25.79 -12.74
C GLY A 205 -11.92 -26.21 -13.34
N ILE A 206 -12.25 -25.82 -14.57
CA ILE A 206 -13.56 -26.13 -15.15
C ILE A 206 -13.64 -27.56 -15.71
N PRO A 207 -12.64 -28.13 -16.40
CA PRO A 207 -12.71 -29.51 -16.88
C PRO A 207 -12.48 -30.56 -15.77
N VAL A 208 -11.67 -30.23 -14.75
CA VAL A 208 -11.36 -31.16 -13.66
C VAL A 208 -12.55 -31.33 -12.72
N LEU A 209 -13.22 -30.23 -12.33
CA LEU A 209 -14.44 -30.32 -11.50
C LEU A 209 -15.60 -30.99 -12.24
N LEU A 210 -15.78 -30.75 -13.55
CA LEU A 210 -16.80 -31.44 -14.34
C LEU A 210 -16.52 -32.94 -14.50
N ASN A 211 -15.26 -33.35 -14.72
CA ASN A 211 -14.91 -34.78 -14.78
C ASN A 211 -15.07 -35.48 -13.42
N THR A 212 -14.79 -34.81 -12.30
CA THR A 212 -15.02 -35.39 -10.97
C THR A 212 -16.51 -35.52 -10.65
N ILE A 213 -17.36 -34.59 -11.11
CA ILE A 213 -18.81 -34.69 -10.92
C ILE A 213 -19.44 -35.75 -11.84
N HIS A 214 -18.93 -35.93 -13.06
CA HIS A 214 -19.46 -36.92 -14.00
C HIS A 214 -18.98 -38.36 -13.74
N GLN A 215 -17.90 -38.55 -12.98
CA GLN A 215 -17.38 -39.87 -12.58
C GLN A 215 -17.97 -40.38 -11.24
N ASN A 216 -18.68 -39.54 -10.48
CA ASN A 216 -19.29 -39.90 -9.20
C ASN A 216 -20.81 -40.04 -9.27
N GLN A 217 -21.35 -40.56 -10.38
CA GLN A 217 -22.67 -41.19 -10.34
C GLN A 217 -22.57 -42.50 -9.56
N TYR A 218 -22.80 -42.41 -8.25
CA TYR A 218 -23.07 -43.56 -7.39
C TYR A 218 -24.21 -44.41 -8.00
N PRO A 219 -24.09 -45.75 -8.05
CA PRO A 219 -25.21 -46.60 -8.43
C PRO A 219 -26.34 -46.49 -7.39
N PRO A 220 -27.61 -46.64 -7.79
CA PRO A 220 -28.75 -46.52 -6.88
C PRO A 220 -28.70 -47.60 -5.79
N ILE A 221 -29.00 -47.19 -4.55
CA ILE A 221 -28.88 -47.91 -3.27
C ILE A 221 -29.79 -49.16 -3.14
N GLY A 222 -30.45 -49.59 -4.22
CA GLY A 222 -31.42 -50.70 -4.21
C GLY A 222 -30.85 -52.11 -4.35
N GLU A 223 -29.60 -52.28 -4.79
CA GLU A 223 -29.07 -53.60 -5.20
C GLU A 223 -28.02 -54.20 -4.26
N GLN A 224 -27.44 -53.42 -3.33
CA GLN A 224 -26.42 -53.90 -2.38
C GLN A 224 -26.99 -54.54 -1.09
N ALA A 225 -28.31 -54.50 -0.88
CA ALA A 225 -28.94 -55.08 0.31
C ALA A 225 -29.32 -56.57 0.16
N SER A 226 -29.39 -57.11 -1.06
CA SER A 226 -29.79 -58.51 -1.31
C SER A 226 -28.61 -59.49 -1.26
N GLU A 227 -27.39 -59.06 -1.58
CA GLU A 227 -26.19 -59.91 -1.51
C GLU A 227 -25.77 -60.23 -0.07
N ILE A 228 -25.92 -59.28 0.86
CA ILE A 228 -25.46 -59.41 2.26
C ILE A 228 -26.32 -60.40 3.06
N TRP A 229 -27.62 -60.53 2.74
CA TRP A 229 -28.53 -61.46 3.44
C TRP A 229 -28.42 -62.92 2.96
N SER A 230 -27.84 -63.19 1.80
CA SER A 230 -27.65 -64.57 1.30
C SER A 230 -26.45 -65.29 1.92
N HIS A 231 -25.48 -64.53 2.46
CA HIS A 231 -24.25 -65.08 3.04
C HIS A 231 -24.37 -65.44 4.52
N HIS A 232 -25.41 -64.97 5.22
CA HIS A 232 -25.62 -65.21 6.65
C HIS A 232 -26.55 -66.39 6.99
N SER A 233 -27.11 -67.09 6.00
CA SER A 233 -28.00 -68.26 6.21
C SER A 233 -27.34 -69.61 5.89
N LYS A 234 -26.01 -69.66 5.78
CA LYS A 234 -25.22 -70.89 5.60
C LYS A 234 -24.03 -71.02 6.57
N LEU A 235 -24.15 -70.40 7.75
CA LEU A 235 -23.30 -70.66 8.92
C LEU A 235 -24.18 -70.66 10.18
#